data_AF-A0A231RL12-F1
#
_entry.id   AF-A0A231RL12-F1
#
_cell.length_a   1.000
_cell.length_b   1.000
_cell.length_c   1.000
_cell.angle_alpha   90.00
_cell.angle_beta   90.00
_cell.angle_gamma   90.00
#
_symmetry.space_group_name_H-M   'P 1'
#
loop_
_entity.id
_entity.type
_entity.pdbx_description
1 polymer ?
#
loop_
_entity_poly.entity_id
_entity_poly.type
_entity_poly.pdbx_seq_one_letter_code
_entity_poly.pdbx_strand_id
1 'polypeptide(L)'
;MRIVKLCGFMLAIALLIRPAAVSADWAYPFVVYSGSIYVVTDTVVEPERIGNLLGKVTRYSDREGTYSGNFSNAFPKGTRCYAIEGMSEKQGIAVRTEDGRYVLSEYGGKYGGSLYASEGMSEEQESGGEYEESLSDRLGGLKGWLLGAAAVVFAVIGYRHRRHR
;
A
#
# COMPACT_ATOMS: atom_id res chain seq x y z
N MET A 1 39.31 5.58 41.55
CA MET A 1 39.40 4.53 40.49
C MET A 1 38.31 3.45 40.58
N ARG A 2 37.07 3.76 41.00
CA ARG A 2 35.96 2.80 41.09
C ARG A 2 34.81 3.09 40.11
N ILE A 3 34.56 4.37 39.81
CA ILE A 3 33.48 4.81 38.89
C ILE A 3 33.80 4.49 37.41
N VAL A 4 35.06 4.65 36.98
CA VAL A 4 35.47 4.39 35.58
C VAL A 4 35.34 2.90 35.20
N LYS A 5 35.54 1.99 36.17
CA LYS A 5 35.37 0.54 35.99
C LYS A 5 33.89 0.13 35.93
N LEU A 6 33.02 0.86 36.65
CA LEU A 6 31.57 0.63 36.66
C LEU A 6 30.93 1.07 35.33
N CYS A 7 31.34 2.21 34.77
CA CYS A 7 30.88 2.66 33.45
C CYS A 7 31.36 1.73 32.32
N GLY A 8 32.59 1.21 32.40
CA GLY A 8 33.11 0.25 31.42
C GLY A 8 32.33 -1.07 31.43
N PHE A 9 31.91 -1.55 32.60
CA PHE A 9 31.12 -2.77 32.74
C PHE A 9 29.68 -2.61 32.22
N MET A 10 29.05 -1.46 32.44
CA MET A 10 27.72 -1.14 31.88
C MET A 10 27.76 -1.01 30.35
N LEU A 11 28.82 -0.42 29.78
CA LEU A 11 29.01 -0.35 28.33
C LEU A 11 29.23 -1.75 27.72
N ALA A 12 29.96 -2.64 28.42
CA ALA A 12 30.16 -4.02 27.99
C ALA A 12 28.86 -4.84 28.01
N ILE A 13 27.97 -4.62 28.99
CA ILE A 13 26.65 -5.27 29.04
C ILE A 13 25.74 -4.77 27.91
N ALA A 14 25.74 -3.47 27.61
CA ALA A 14 24.92 -2.91 26.54
C ALA A 14 25.32 -3.47 25.15
N LEU A 15 26.59 -3.80 24.93
CA LEU A 15 27.07 -4.40 23.67
C LEU A 15 26.71 -5.90 23.51
N LEU A 16 26.28 -6.57 24.57
CA LEU A 16 25.80 -7.96 24.51
C LEU A 16 24.31 -8.05 24.13
N ILE A 17 23.56 -6.95 24.21
CA ILE A 17 22.15 -6.89 23.84
C ILE A 17 22.07 -6.62 22.34
N ARG A 18 22.02 -7.68 21.52
CA ARG A 18 21.70 -7.54 20.09
C ARG A 18 20.20 -7.22 19.95
N PRO A 19 19.80 -6.15 19.25
CA PRO A 19 18.40 -5.94 18.92
C PRO A 19 17.92 -7.13 18.08
N ALA A 20 16.88 -7.81 18.54
CA ALA A 20 16.19 -8.81 17.73
C ALA A 20 15.51 -8.09 16.55
N ALA A 21 15.72 -8.58 15.34
CA ALA A 21 14.94 -8.11 14.19
C ALA A 21 13.50 -8.56 14.39
N VAL A 22 12.59 -7.60 14.61
CA VAL A 22 11.15 -7.86 14.60
C VAL A 22 10.69 -7.69 13.16
N SER A 23 10.23 -8.77 12.53
CA SER A 23 9.50 -8.71 11.27
C SER A 23 8.01 -8.75 11.57
N ALA A 24 7.27 -7.81 10.98
CA ALA A 24 5.82 -7.89 10.97
C ALA A 24 5.39 -8.88 9.88
N ASP A 25 4.52 -9.80 10.26
CA ASP A 25 3.97 -10.88 9.42
C ASP A 25 2.45 -10.75 9.43
N TRP A 26 1.82 -11.09 8.31
CA TRP A 26 0.39 -10.91 8.13
C TRP A 26 -0.42 -11.86 9.03
N ALA A 27 -1.59 -11.40 9.50
CA ALA A 27 -2.44 -12.20 10.40
C ALA A 27 -3.19 -13.36 9.71
N TYR A 28 -3.38 -13.32 8.40
CA TYR A 28 -4.13 -14.32 7.62
C TYR A 28 -3.67 -14.37 6.15
N PRO A 29 -3.86 -15.50 5.45
CA PRO A 29 -3.55 -15.63 4.03
C PRO A 29 -4.54 -14.85 3.16
N PHE A 30 -4.06 -14.14 2.15
CA PHE A 30 -4.88 -13.38 1.23
C PHE A 30 -4.25 -13.21 -0.16
N VAL A 31 -5.09 -12.80 -1.11
CA VAL A 31 -4.68 -12.30 -2.42
C VAL A 31 -5.27 -10.90 -2.61
N VAL A 32 -4.47 -9.98 -3.12
CA VAL A 32 -4.94 -8.71 -3.65
C VAL A 32 -5.13 -8.84 -5.15
N TYR A 33 -6.34 -8.53 -5.60
CA TYR A 33 -6.71 -8.51 -7.02
C TYR A 33 -7.50 -7.22 -7.30
N SER A 34 -7.09 -6.49 -8.34
CA SER A 34 -7.77 -5.27 -8.80
C SER A 34 -8.07 -4.26 -7.67
N GLY A 35 -7.11 -4.09 -6.75
CA GLY A 35 -7.20 -3.17 -5.62
C GLY A 35 -8.12 -3.61 -4.48
N SER A 36 -8.56 -4.87 -4.48
CA SER A 36 -9.38 -5.48 -3.43
C SER A 36 -8.62 -6.60 -2.74
N ILE A 37 -8.81 -6.77 -1.43
CA ILE A 37 -8.26 -7.89 -0.67
C ILE A 37 -9.26 -9.05 -0.65
N TYR A 38 -8.76 -10.27 -0.85
CA TYR A 38 -9.52 -11.51 -0.80
C TYR A 38 -8.86 -12.45 0.20
N VAL A 39 -9.56 -12.76 1.29
CA VAL A 39 -9.07 -13.62 2.37
C VAL A 39 -9.26 -15.07 1.98
N VAL A 40 -8.19 -15.86 2.01
CA VAL A 40 -8.21 -17.26 1.60
C VAL A 40 -8.89 -18.09 2.67
N THR A 41 -9.79 -18.99 2.26
CA THR A 41 -10.46 -19.93 3.15
C THR A 41 -10.03 -21.37 2.85
N ASP A 42 -10.39 -22.29 3.73
CA ASP A 42 -10.17 -23.73 3.52
C ASP A 42 -11.23 -24.38 2.61
N THR A 43 -12.18 -23.59 2.09
CA THR A 43 -13.29 -24.10 1.28
C THR A 43 -12.82 -24.35 -0.15
N VAL A 44 -12.92 -25.60 -0.59
CA VAL A 44 -12.64 -25.99 -1.98
C VAL A 44 -13.83 -25.59 -2.87
N VAL A 45 -13.51 -25.04 -4.04
CA VAL A 45 -14.49 -24.72 -5.09
C VAL A 45 -14.43 -25.82 -6.14
N GLU A 46 -15.59 -26.39 -6.46
CA GLU A 46 -15.71 -27.44 -7.47
C GLU A 46 -15.27 -26.94 -8.86
N PRO A 47 -14.52 -27.74 -9.65
CA PRO A 47 -14.02 -27.34 -10.97
C PRO A 47 -15.10 -26.86 -11.93
N GLU A 48 -16.31 -27.43 -11.85
CA GLU A 48 -17.45 -27.08 -12.71
C GLU A 48 -17.98 -25.67 -12.44
N ARG A 49 -17.65 -25.08 -11.28
CA ARG A 49 -18.04 -23.72 -10.90
C ARG A 49 -16.96 -22.68 -11.22
N ILE A 50 -15.84 -23.08 -11.81
CA ILE A 50 -14.75 -22.17 -12.14
C ILE A 50 -15.06 -21.45 -13.44
N GLY A 51 -15.24 -20.13 -13.34
CA GLY A 51 -15.48 -19.26 -14.47
C GLY A 51 -14.20 -18.73 -15.10
N ASN A 52 -14.32 -17.54 -15.71
CA ASN A 52 -13.24 -16.88 -16.44
C ASN A 52 -12.01 -16.60 -15.56
N LEU A 53 -10.83 -16.61 -16.20
CA LEU A 53 -9.60 -16.12 -15.59
C LEU A 53 -9.72 -14.61 -15.35
N LEU A 54 -9.57 -14.19 -14.09
CA LEU A 54 -9.59 -12.79 -13.68
C LEU A 54 -8.20 -12.18 -13.76
N GLY A 55 -7.19 -12.91 -13.28
CA GLY A 55 -5.83 -12.41 -13.24
C GLY A 55 -4.85 -13.40 -12.64
N LYS A 56 -3.65 -12.89 -12.35
CA LYS A 56 -2.59 -13.65 -11.68
C LYS A 56 -1.90 -12.81 -10.62
N VAL A 57 -1.36 -13.48 -9.61
CA VAL A 57 -0.43 -12.91 -8.64
C VAL A 57 0.82 -12.46 -9.38
N THR A 58 1.19 -11.18 -9.26
CA THR A 58 2.40 -10.63 -9.89
C THR A 58 3.57 -10.53 -8.90
N ARG A 59 3.29 -10.58 -7.59
CA ARG A 59 4.28 -10.53 -6.50
C ARG A 59 3.85 -11.41 -5.32
N TYR A 60 4.83 -12.11 -4.73
CA TYR A 60 4.69 -12.74 -3.42
C TYR A 60 5.38 -11.87 -2.36
N SER A 61 4.77 -11.71 -1.19
CA SER A 61 5.40 -11.13 0.00
C SER A 61 4.66 -11.50 1.27
N ASP A 62 5.33 -12.23 2.16
CA ASP A 62 4.90 -12.57 3.52
C ASP A 62 5.19 -11.45 4.53
N ARG A 63 5.99 -10.46 4.17
CA ARG A 63 6.24 -9.29 5.03
C ARG A 63 5.08 -8.31 4.95
N GLU A 64 4.68 -7.77 6.10
CA GLU A 64 3.69 -6.69 6.13
C GLU A 64 4.21 -5.45 5.40
N GLY A 65 3.31 -4.79 4.68
CA GLY A 65 3.62 -3.59 3.93
C GLY A 65 2.57 -3.23 2.89
N THR A 66 2.91 -2.21 2.11
CA THR A 66 2.08 -1.70 1.01
C THR A 66 2.68 -2.13 -0.32
N TYR A 67 1.91 -2.88 -1.11
CA TYR A 67 2.35 -3.39 -2.40
C TYR A 67 1.40 -2.95 -3.51
N SER A 68 1.96 -2.62 -4.68
CA SER A 68 1.17 -2.31 -5.87
C SER A 68 0.84 -3.57 -6.69
N GLY A 69 -0.23 -3.47 -7.47
CA GLY A 69 -0.69 -4.55 -8.35
C GLY A 69 -1.30 -5.74 -7.60
N ASN A 70 -1.39 -6.88 -8.29
CA ASN A 70 -1.90 -8.11 -7.71
C ASN A 70 -0.80 -8.82 -6.91
N PHE A 71 -0.96 -9.00 -5.61
CA PHE A 71 0.03 -9.71 -4.81
C PHE A 71 -0.63 -10.69 -3.84
N SER A 72 0.17 -11.59 -3.28
CA SER A 72 -0.27 -12.49 -2.22
C SER A 72 0.82 -12.67 -1.18
N ASN A 73 0.41 -12.92 0.06
CA ASN A 73 1.30 -13.35 1.14
C ASN A 73 1.37 -14.88 1.30
N ALA A 74 0.54 -15.61 0.58
CA ALA A 74 0.44 -17.07 0.68
C ALA A 74 0.76 -17.79 -0.64
N PHE A 75 0.50 -17.14 -1.78
CA PHE A 75 0.64 -17.76 -3.09
C PHE A 75 1.80 -17.17 -3.91
N PRO A 76 2.56 -18.02 -4.62
CA PRO A 76 3.67 -17.57 -5.44
C PRO A 76 3.23 -16.71 -6.64
N LYS A 77 4.19 -15.96 -7.19
CA LYS A 77 3.99 -15.24 -8.46
C LYS A 77 3.56 -16.21 -9.56
N GLY A 78 2.54 -15.82 -10.32
CA GLY A 78 1.97 -16.61 -11.41
C GLY A 78 0.71 -17.39 -11.03
N THR A 79 0.41 -17.52 -9.73
CA THR A 79 -0.85 -18.11 -9.26
C THR A 79 -2.04 -17.41 -9.87
N ARG A 80 -2.99 -18.17 -10.39
CA ARG A 80 -4.14 -17.67 -11.15
C ARG A 80 -5.38 -17.54 -10.26
N CYS A 81 -6.11 -16.45 -10.49
CA CYS A 81 -7.38 -16.14 -9.83
C CYS A 81 -8.51 -16.19 -10.86
N TYR A 82 -9.64 -16.76 -10.48
CA TYR A 82 -10.76 -17.05 -11.37
C TYR A 82 -12.07 -16.55 -10.77
N ALA A 83 -13.02 -16.22 -11.65
CA ALA A 83 -14.40 -16.00 -11.25
C ALA A 83 -15.02 -17.33 -10.78
N ILE A 84 -16.06 -17.23 -9.96
CA ILE A 84 -16.87 -18.38 -9.55
C ILE A 84 -18.26 -18.20 -10.16
N GLU A 85 -18.76 -19.20 -10.88
CA GLU A 85 -20.08 -19.15 -11.48
C GLU A 85 -21.18 -18.96 -10.43
N GLY A 86 -22.12 -18.05 -10.74
CA GLY A 86 -23.20 -17.67 -9.83
C GLY A 86 -22.78 -16.84 -8.62
N MET A 87 -21.52 -16.39 -8.55
CA MET A 87 -20.99 -15.56 -7.47
C MET A 87 -20.33 -14.29 -8.02
N SER A 88 -20.60 -13.15 -7.39
CA SER A 88 -19.96 -11.89 -7.76
C SER A 88 -18.55 -11.76 -7.16
N GLU A 89 -17.68 -10.99 -7.81
CA GLU A 89 -16.32 -10.70 -7.28
C GLU A 89 -16.34 -9.96 -5.94
N LYS A 90 -17.46 -9.34 -5.54
CA LYS A 90 -17.63 -8.73 -4.21
C LYS A 90 -18.06 -9.72 -3.12
N GLN A 91 -18.31 -10.97 -3.49
CA GLN A 91 -18.52 -12.07 -2.55
C GLN A 91 -17.25 -12.91 -2.43
N GLY A 92 -16.67 -13.29 -3.57
CA GLY A 92 -15.41 -14.03 -3.57
C GLY A 92 -14.91 -14.38 -4.97
N ILE A 93 -13.69 -14.91 -5.00
CA ILE A 93 -13.00 -15.42 -6.19
C ILE A 93 -12.38 -16.79 -5.87
N ALA A 94 -12.04 -17.56 -6.90
CA ALA A 94 -11.30 -18.81 -6.73
C ALA A 94 -9.81 -18.60 -6.99
N VAL A 95 -8.95 -19.16 -6.15
CA VAL A 95 -7.50 -19.16 -6.33
C VAL A 95 -7.03 -20.59 -6.59
N ARG A 96 -6.24 -20.80 -7.64
CA ARG A 96 -5.70 -22.12 -7.96
C ARG A 96 -4.45 -22.41 -7.14
N THR A 97 -4.49 -23.48 -6.35
CA THR A 97 -3.37 -23.95 -5.53
C THR A 97 -2.35 -24.74 -6.37
N GLU A 98 -1.15 -24.98 -5.82
CA GLU A 98 -0.08 -25.72 -6.52
C GLU A 98 -0.45 -27.18 -6.84
N ASP A 99 -1.25 -27.81 -5.97
CA ASP A 99 -1.79 -29.15 -6.17
C ASP A 99 -2.97 -29.20 -7.16
N GLY A 100 -3.32 -28.07 -7.78
CA GLY A 100 -4.31 -27.98 -8.84
C GLY A 100 -5.75 -27.83 -8.36
N ARG A 101 -6.01 -27.78 -7.05
CA ARG A 101 -7.33 -27.45 -6.50
C ARG A 101 -7.65 -25.96 -6.64
N TYR A 102 -8.90 -25.62 -6.41
CA TYR A 102 -9.38 -24.25 -6.33
C TYR A 102 -9.90 -24.00 -4.93
N VAL A 103 -9.43 -22.94 -4.29
CA VAL A 103 -9.92 -22.53 -2.97
C VAL A 103 -10.67 -21.21 -3.08
N LEU A 104 -11.72 -21.07 -2.29
CA LEU A 104 -12.47 -19.82 -2.16
C LEU A 104 -11.57 -18.77 -1.48
N SER A 105 -11.64 -17.55 -1.99
CA SER A 105 -11.13 -16.38 -1.29
C SER A 105 -12.24 -15.33 -1.20
N GLU A 106 -12.65 -15.01 0.02
CA GLU A 106 -13.77 -14.12 0.32
C GLU A 106 -13.35 -12.66 0.23
N TYR A 107 -14.23 -11.82 -0.31
CA TYR A 107 -13.96 -10.40 -0.43
C TYR A 107 -13.83 -9.75 0.95
N GLY A 108 -12.64 -9.23 1.26
CA GLY A 108 -12.32 -8.57 2.53
C GLY A 108 -12.34 -7.03 2.46
N GLY A 109 -12.66 -6.45 1.31
CA GLY A 109 -12.73 -4.99 1.14
C GLY A 109 -11.70 -4.42 0.16
N LYS A 110 -11.56 -3.09 0.16
CA LYS A 110 -10.55 -2.40 -0.64
C LYS A 110 -9.19 -2.52 0.04
N TYR A 111 -8.18 -2.88 -0.73
CA TYR A 111 -6.81 -2.93 -0.24
C TYR A 111 -6.29 -1.50 -0.08
N GLY A 112 -5.85 -1.13 1.13
CA GLY A 112 -5.41 0.23 1.45
C GLY A 112 -4.25 0.73 0.58
N GLY A 113 -3.42 -0.18 0.05
CA GLY A 113 -2.34 0.17 -0.88
C GLY A 113 -2.77 0.51 -2.30
N SER A 114 -4.04 0.30 -2.66
CA SER A 114 -4.54 0.54 -4.03
C SER A 114 -4.46 2.00 -4.45
N LEU A 115 -4.51 2.95 -3.52
CA LEU A 115 -4.40 4.39 -3.79
C LEU A 115 -3.04 4.78 -4.37
N TYR A 116 -1.97 4.05 -4.02
CA TYR A 116 -0.62 4.29 -4.55
C TYR A 116 -0.37 3.62 -5.90
N ALA A 117 -1.26 2.72 -6.34
CA ALA A 117 -1.14 2.03 -7.63
C ALA A 117 -1.79 2.81 -8.78
N SER A 118 -2.82 3.63 -8.50
CA SER A 118 -3.49 4.43 -9.53
C SER A 118 -2.70 5.65 -10.01
N GLU A 119 -1.72 6.12 -9.24
CA GLU A 119 -0.87 7.27 -9.60
C GLU A 119 0.25 6.93 -10.60
N GLY A 120 0.48 5.64 -10.90
CA GLY A 120 1.55 5.17 -11.79
C GLY A 120 1.08 4.48 -13.07
N MET A 121 -0.21 4.58 -13.42
CA MET A 121 -0.80 3.89 -14.56
C MET A 121 -1.68 4.86 -15.38
N SER A 122 -1.04 5.83 -16.02
CA SER A 122 -1.65 6.64 -17.09
C SER A 122 -0.79 6.56 -18.34
N GLU A 123 -1.45 6.22 -19.46
CA GLU A 123 -0.99 5.97 -20.85
C GLU A 123 -1.03 4.47 -21.19
N GLU A 124 -1.80 3.97 -22.16
CA GLU A 124 -2.32 4.56 -23.40
C GLU A 124 -3.78 4.16 -23.66
N GLN A 125 -4.62 5.11 -24.09
CA GLN A 125 -5.66 4.81 -25.09
C GLN A 125 -6.00 6.09 -25.85
N GLU A 126 -5.55 6.12 -27.11
CA GLU A 126 -5.93 7.07 -28.15
C GLU A 126 -7.40 6.88 -28.52
N SER A 127 -8.19 7.95 -28.51
CA SER A 127 -9.28 8.19 -29.48
C SER A 127 -9.77 9.62 -29.34
N GLY A 128 -9.81 10.33 -30.46
CA GLY A 128 -9.97 11.77 -30.58
C GLY A 128 -11.27 12.35 -30.02
N GLY A 129 -11.16 13.63 -29.65
CA GLY A 129 -12.24 14.50 -29.23
C GLY A 129 -11.67 15.89 -28.98
N GLU A 130 -11.78 16.73 -29.99
CA GLU A 130 -11.36 18.14 -30.00
C GLU A 130 -12.36 18.97 -29.18
N TYR A 131 -11.89 19.62 -28.11
CA TYR A 131 -12.61 20.67 -27.39
C TYR A 131 -11.61 21.66 -26.79
N GLU A 132 -11.48 22.82 -27.44
CA GLU A 132 -10.87 24.00 -26.83
C GLU A 132 -11.78 24.50 -25.70
N GLU A 133 -11.34 24.35 -24.46
CA GLU A 133 -11.97 24.99 -23.30
C GLU A 133 -10.99 25.96 -22.64
N SER A 134 -11.47 27.20 -22.49
CA SER A 134 -10.68 28.41 -22.24
C SER A 134 -9.94 28.41 -20.91
N LEU A 135 -8.65 28.74 -20.97
CA LEU A 135 -7.73 28.89 -19.83
C LEU A 135 -8.03 30.09 -18.91
N SER A 136 -9.15 30.81 -19.10
CA SER A 136 -9.53 31.95 -18.24
C SER A 136 -10.25 31.55 -16.95
N ASP A 137 -10.91 30.39 -16.87
CA ASP A 137 -11.72 30.02 -15.70
C ASP A 137 -10.97 29.24 -14.62
N ARG A 138 -9.76 28.74 -14.91
CA ARG A 138 -8.93 27.99 -13.93
C ARG A 138 -7.96 28.85 -13.11
N LEU A 139 -7.92 30.17 -13.33
CA LEU A 139 -7.06 31.10 -12.58
C LEU A 139 -7.78 31.86 -11.44
N GLY A 140 -9.05 31.54 -11.16
CA GLY A 140 -9.83 32.17 -10.09
C GLY A 140 -9.56 31.68 -8.66
N GLY A 141 -8.82 30.56 -8.47
CA GLY A 141 -8.71 29.89 -7.17
C GLY A 141 -7.40 30.10 -6.39
N LEU A 142 -6.39 30.76 -6.96
CA LEU A 142 -5.01 30.72 -6.42
C LEU A 142 -4.50 32.01 -5.74
N LYS A 143 -5.37 32.97 -5.41
CA LYS A 143 -4.95 34.27 -4.85
C LYS A 143 -4.97 34.39 -3.31
N GLY A 144 -5.37 33.36 -2.57
CA GLY A 144 -5.62 33.48 -1.12
C GLY A 144 -4.49 33.07 -0.16
N TRP A 145 -3.57 32.17 -0.55
CA TRP A 145 -2.70 31.49 0.43
C TRP A 145 -1.21 31.86 0.40
N LEU A 146 -0.73 32.62 -0.60
CA LEU A 146 0.67 33.03 -0.67
C LEU A 146 1.00 34.33 0.10
N LEU A 147 0.00 35.05 0.63
CA LEU A 147 0.22 36.26 1.43
C LEU A 147 0.32 36.00 2.95
N GLY A 148 -0.09 34.82 3.44
CA GLY A 148 -0.04 34.49 4.88
C GLY A 148 1.35 34.09 5.39
N ALA A 149 2.17 33.41 4.57
CA ALA A 149 3.47 32.90 4.99
C ALA A 149 4.57 33.98 5.07
N ALA A 150 4.42 35.11 4.38
CA ALA A 150 5.40 36.19 4.41
C ALA A 150 5.30 37.07 5.68
N ALA A 151 4.15 37.12 6.35
CA ALA A 151 3.93 37.99 7.51
C ALA A 151 4.60 37.48 8.81
N VAL A 152 4.82 36.16 8.95
CA VAL A 152 5.42 35.57 10.16
C VAL A 152 6.94 35.73 10.19
N VAL A 153 7.60 35.78 9.02
CA VAL A 153 9.07 35.90 8.93
C VAL A 153 9.55 37.32 9.28
N PHE A 154 8.78 38.37 8.95
CA PHE A 154 9.15 39.75 9.29
C PHE A 154 8.95 40.11 10.77
N ALA A 155 8.04 39.43 11.48
CA ALA A 155 7.85 39.66 12.92
C ALA A 155 9.02 39.13 13.77
N VAL A 156 9.70 38.06 13.35
CA VAL A 156 10.82 37.47 14.11
C VAL A 156 12.15 38.19 13.85
N ILE A 157 12.38 38.71 12.64
CA ILE A 157 13.61 39.45 12.31
C ILE A 157 13.54 40.89 12.82
N GLY A 158 12.37 41.55 12.76
CA GLY A 158 12.19 42.92 13.26
C GLY A 158 12.29 43.07 14.78
N TYR A 159 11.99 42.02 15.56
CA TYR A 159 12.04 42.08 17.02
C TYR A 159 13.47 42.10 17.58
N ARG A 160 14.46 41.60 16.83
CA ARG A 160 15.85 41.49 17.33
C ARG A 160 16.69 42.76 17.16
N HIS A 161 16.20 43.77 16.42
CA HIS A 161 16.97 45.00 16.15
C HIS A 161 16.60 46.20 17.04
N ARG A 162 15.70 46.03 18.03
CA ARG A 162 15.23 47.13 18.90
C ARG A 162 15.61 46.96 20.39
N ARG A 163 16.79 46.40 20.67
CA ARG A 163 17.31 46.23 22.04
C ARG A 163 18.76 46.68 22.27
N HIS A 164 19.33 47.45 21.34
CA HIS A 164 20.61 48.12 21.53
C HIS A 164 20.57 49.54 20.94
N ARG A 165 19.80 50.41 21.59
CA ARG A 165 20.14 51.82 21.83
C ARG A 165 19.53 52.22 23.16
#